data_AF-A0A497PBH5-F1
#
_entry.id   AF-A0A497PBH5-F1
#
_cell.length_a   1.000
_cell.length_b   1.000
_cell.length_c   1.000
_cell.angle_alpha   90.00
_cell.angle_beta   90.00
_cell.angle_gamma   90.00
#
_symmetry.space_group_name_H-M   'P 1'
#
loop_
_entity.id
_entity.type
_entity.pdbx_description
1 polymer ?
#
loop_
_entity_poly.entity_id
_entity_poly.type
_entity_poly.pdbx_seq_one_letter_code
_entity_poly.pdbx_strand_id
1 'polypeptide(L)'
;MANVVVLALVGFLHTLFTAIWIGGMIALALTVLPTIRKTLGMGPESKKLIDNIRNSLSKITYVAFIVLIATGVLMSNSSPLFQGFFTLGNEYSLALTLKHILVAIMIVIAILRSRVVPRLDMEEPKRMKLMMMMLVTNIILGCAVLFLSSLLSAVVRTYLLEALSP
;
A
#
# COMPACT_ATOMS: atom_id res chain seq x y z
N MET A 1 22.00 13.54 17.34
CA MET A 1 22.14 12.77 16.09
C MET A 1 21.13 11.64 16.10
N ALA A 2 20.31 11.49 15.06
CA ALA A 2 19.40 10.36 14.96
C ALA A 2 20.21 9.05 14.94
N ASN A 3 19.80 8.05 15.72
CA ASN A 3 20.50 6.78 15.78
C ASN A 3 20.31 6.03 14.44
N VAL A 4 21.41 5.73 13.76
CA VAL A 4 21.41 5.03 12.45
C VAL A 4 20.64 3.71 12.52
N VAL A 5 20.73 2.99 13.64
CA VAL A 5 19.99 1.75 13.87
C VAL A 5 18.48 1.99 13.87
N VAL A 6 18.02 3.09 14.48
CA VAL A 6 16.60 3.45 14.51
C VAL A 6 16.10 3.81 13.11
N LEU A 7 16.86 4.63 12.36
CA LEU A 7 16.49 4.99 10.99
C LEU A 7 16.45 3.76 10.07
N ALA A 8 17.43 2.86 10.18
CA ALA A 8 17.47 1.61 9.43
C ALA A 8 16.28 0.71 9.78
N LEU A 9 15.93 0.59 11.06
CA LEU A 9 14.80 -0.21 11.51
C LEU A 9 13.47 0.35 10.98
N VAL A 10 13.28 1.67 11.06
CA VAL A 10 12.08 2.34 10.55
C VAL A 10 11.94 2.13 9.04
N GLY A 11 13.02 2.33 8.27
CA GLY A 11 13.03 2.09 6.83
C GLY A 11 12.77 0.62 6.49
N PHE A 12 13.42 -0.31 7.18
CA PHE A 12 13.22 -1.75 7.01
C PHE A 12 11.76 -2.14 7.24
N LEU A 13 11.17 -1.73 8.36
CA LEU A 13 9.77 -2.02 8.67
C LEU A 13 8.84 -1.41 7.61
N HIS A 14 9.07 -0.17 7.21
CA HIS A 14 8.26 0.47 6.16
C HIS A 14 8.30 -0.33 4.85
N THR A 15 9.49 -0.71 4.38
CA THR A 15 9.66 -1.46 3.14
C THR A 15 9.09 -2.87 3.25
N LEU A 16 9.29 -3.56 4.38
CA LEU A 16 8.76 -4.90 4.61
C LEU A 16 7.23 -4.91 4.55
N PHE A 17 6.56 -4.00 5.26
CA PHE A 17 5.10 -3.96 5.28
C PHE A 17 4.52 -3.45 3.97
N THR A 18 5.23 -2.60 3.24
CA THR A 18 4.87 -2.22 1.87
C THR A 18 4.90 -3.43 0.94
N ALA A 19 5.97 -4.23 1.01
CA ALA A 19 6.11 -5.45 0.22
C ALA A 19 5.03 -6.50 0.57
N ILE A 20 4.74 -6.70 1.85
CA ILE A 20 3.68 -7.62 2.31
C ILE A 20 2.32 -7.16 1.78
N TRP A 21 2.01 -5.87 1.87
CA TRP A 21 0.69 -5.37 1.48
C TRP A 21 0.51 -5.35 -0.05
N ILE A 22 1.38 -4.65 -0.78
CA ILE A 22 1.25 -4.51 -2.23
C ILE A 22 1.56 -5.83 -2.92
N GLY A 23 2.64 -6.51 -2.51
CA GLY A 23 3.01 -7.83 -3.04
C GLY A 23 1.94 -8.89 -2.75
N GLY A 24 1.33 -8.87 -1.57
CA GLY A 24 0.22 -9.77 -1.23
C GLY A 24 -1.01 -9.57 -2.12
N MET A 25 -1.33 -8.32 -2.48
CA MET A 25 -2.43 -8.04 -3.42
C MET A 25 -2.09 -8.51 -4.85
N ILE A 26 -0.86 -8.28 -5.31
CA ILE A 26 -0.40 -8.71 -6.63
C ILE A 26 -0.42 -10.24 -6.72
N ALA A 27 0.12 -10.93 -5.72
CA ALA A 27 0.09 -12.39 -5.64
C ALA A 27 -1.35 -12.94 -5.61
N LEU A 28 -2.24 -12.30 -4.85
CA LEU A 28 -3.65 -12.68 -4.84
C LEU A 28 -4.27 -12.56 -6.24
N ALA A 29 -4.08 -11.42 -6.91
CA ALA A 29 -4.70 -11.13 -8.20
C ALA A 29 -4.14 -11.97 -9.36
N LEU A 30 -2.82 -12.14 -9.43
CA LEU A 30 -2.14 -12.72 -10.60
C LEU A 30 -1.87 -14.22 -10.46
N THR A 31 -1.73 -14.73 -9.23
CA THR A 31 -1.36 -16.13 -9.00
C THR A 31 -2.47 -16.90 -8.31
N VAL A 32 -2.91 -16.45 -7.14
CA VAL A 32 -3.84 -17.23 -6.31
C VAL A 32 -5.24 -17.35 -6.95
N LEU A 33 -5.87 -16.22 -7.31
CA LEU A 33 -7.22 -16.24 -7.88
C LEU A 33 -7.30 -16.98 -9.23
N PRO A 34 -6.38 -16.79 -10.20
CA PRO A 34 -6.39 -17.54 -11.45
C PRO A 34 -6.12 -19.03 -11.25
N THR A 35 -5.22 -19.39 -10.33
CA THR A 35 -4.92 -20.80 -10.04
C THR A 35 -6.15 -21.51 -9.48
N ILE A 36 -6.80 -20.94 -8.46
CA ILE A 36 -8.03 -21.52 -7.88
C ILE A 36 -9.13 -21.67 -8.95
N ARG A 37 -9.31 -20.65 -9.81
CA ARG A 37 -10.27 -20.71 -10.92
C ARG A 37 -9.97 -21.85 -11.89
N LYS A 38 -8.69 -22.05 -12.24
CA LYS A 38 -8.26 -23.05 -13.20
C LYS A 38 -8.32 -24.47 -12.63
N THR A 39 -7.98 -24.67 -11.36
CA THR A 39 -7.85 -26.00 -10.75
C THR A 39 -9.13 -26.48 -10.07
N LEU A 40 -9.88 -25.58 -9.43
CA LEU A 40 -11.06 -25.92 -8.62
C LEU A 40 -12.37 -25.36 -9.20
N GLY A 41 -12.32 -24.57 -10.28
CA GLY A 41 -13.48 -23.87 -10.80
C GLY A 41 -14.03 -22.83 -9.82
N MET A 42 -15.30 -22.42 -10.00
CA MET A 42 -15.98 -21.42 -9.18
C MET A 42 -17.15 -22.01 -8.36
N GLY A 43 -16.97 -23.24 -7.87
CA GLY A 43 -17.91 -23.89 -6.96
C GLY A 43 -17.90 -23.31 -5.53
N PRO A 44 -18.81 -23.77 -4.65
CA PRO A 44 -18.93 -23.28 -3.28
C PRO A 44 -17.63 -23.39 -2.46
N GLU A 45 -16.91 -24.50 -2.57
CA GLU A 45 -15.64 -24.72 -1.85
C GLU A 45 -14.54 -23.76 -2.31
N SER A 46 -14.41 -23.51 -3.61
CA SER A 46 -13.45 -22.54 -4.17
C SER A 46 -13.74 -21.12 -3.65
N LYS A 47 -15.02 -20.74 -3.56
CA LYS A 47 -15.43 -19.44 -3.01
C LYS A 47 -15.07 -19.33 -1.54
N LYS A 48 -15.37 -20.35 -0.75
CA LYS A 48 -15.04 -20.41 0.69
C LYS A 48 -13.52 -20.31 0.91
N LEU A 49 -12.73 -20.99 0.10
CA LEU A 49 -11.27 -20.89 0.13
C LEU A 49 -10.79 -19.47 -0.19
N ILE A 50 -11.31 -18.86 -1.26
CA ILE A 50 -10.98 -17.47 -1.65
C ILE A 50 -11.32 -16.50 -0.52
N ASP A 51 -12.50 -16.62 0.10
CA ASP A 51 -12.92 -15.77 1.21
C ASP A 51 -12.01 -15.94 2.44
N ASN A 52 -11.61 -17.17 2.77
CA ASN A 52 -10.68 -17.44 3.87
C ASN A 52 -9.28 -16.84 3.62
N ILE A 53 -8.75 -16.99 2.40
CA ILE A 53 -7.47 -16.38 2.01
C ILE A 53 -7.59 -14.85 2.11
N ARG A 54 -8.65 -14.27 1.56
CA ARG A 54 -8.89 -12.82 1.62
C ARG A 54 -8.97 -12.32 3.06
N ASN A 55 -9.74 -12.99 3.92
CA ASN A 55 -9.89 -12.60 5.32
C ASN A 55 -8.57 -12.66 6.09
N SER A 56 -7.75 -13.69 5.83
CA SER A 56 -6.42 -13.82 6.42
C SER A 56 -5.49 -12.69 5.97
N LEU A 57 -5.47 -12.41 4.66
CA LEU A 57 -4.69 -11.31 4.09
C LEU A 57 -5.17 -9.93 4.59
N SER A 58 -6.47 -9.75 4.82
CA SER A 58 -7.04 -8.52 5.38
C SER A 58 -6.55 -8.23 6.80
N LYS A 59 -6.39 -9.26 7.66
CA LYS A 59 -5.84 -9.06 9.01
C LYS A 59 -4.40 -8.54 8.93
N ILE A 60 -3.58 -9.15 8.08
CA ILE A 60 -2.19 -8.72 7.84
C ILE A 60 -2.17 -7.28 7.29
N THR A 61 -3.07 -6.97 6.37
CA THR A 61 -3.21 -5.64 5.76
C THR A 61 -3.51 -4.57 6.81
N TYR A 62 -4.38 -4.83 7.80
CA TYR A 62 -4.65 -3.85 8.85
C TYR A 62 -3.45 -3.59 9.76
N VAL A 63 -2.69 -4.64 10.09
CA VAL A 63 -1.42 -4.47 10.83
C VAL A 63 -0.45 -3.63 10.00
N ALA A 64 -0.37 -3.88 8.68
CA ALA A 64 0.45 -3.09 7.78
C ALA A 64 0.06 -1.61 7.78
N PHE A 65 -1.23 -1.25 7.86
CA PHE A 65 -1.64 0.16 7.90
C PHE A 65 -1.04 0.90 9.09
N ILE A 66 -1.11 0.29 10.27
CA ILE A 66 -0.61 0.89 11.50
C ILE A 66 0.90 1.10 11.40
N VAL A 67 1.63 0.07 10.96
CA VAL A 67 3.09 0.16 10.83
C VAL A 67 3.49 1.15 9.74
N LEU A 68 2.82 1.18 8.60
CA LEU A 68 3.15 2.06 7.48
C LEU A 68 2.87 3.53 7.77
N ILE A 69 1.77 3.82 8.48
CA ILE A 69 1.46 5.18 8.94
C ILE A 69 2.53 5.63 9.94
N ALA A 70 2.82 4.82 10.96
CA ALA A 70 3.81 5.17 11.99
C ALA A 70 5.20 5.38 11.38
N THR A 71 5.69 4.42 10.61
CA THR A 71 7.01 4.50 9.96
C THR A 71 7.07 5.61 8.90
N GLY A 72 5.99 5.83 8.14
CA GLY A 72 5.93 6.90 7.14
C GLY A 72 6.04 8.30 7.75
N VAL A 73 5.39 8.54 8.89
CA VAL A 73 5.52 9.80 9.65
C VAL A 73 6.96 9.98 10.16
N LEU A 74 7.56 8.93 10.72
CA LEU A 74 8.93 8.96 11.22
C LEU A 74 9.96 9.24 10.09
N MET A 75 9.80 8.58 8.93
CA MET A 75 10.67 8.81 7.77
C MET A 75 10.54 10.23 7.22
N SER A 76 9.31 10.77 7.16
CA SER A 76 9.07 12.13 6.65
C SER A 76 9.77 13.17 7.53
N ASN A 77 9.64 13.06 8.85
CA ASN A 77 10.30 13.96 9.81
C ASN A 77 11.84 13.90 9.79
N SER A 78 12.43 12.83 9.25
CA SER A 78 13.89 12.70 9.15
C SER A 78 14.50 13.37 7.90
N SER A 79 13.68 13.82 6.95
CA SER A 79 14.15 14.44 5.70
C SER A 79 14.48 15.92 5.88
N PRO A 80 15.62 16.42 5.36
CA PRO A 80 15.95 17.84 5.42
C PRO A 80 15.01 18.72 4.57
N LEU A 81 14.32 18.12 3.60
CA LEU A 81 13.38 18.81 2.71
C LEU A 81 11.95 18.87 3.26
N PHE A 82 11.71 18.29 4.45
CA PHE A 82 10.39 18.22 5.05
C PHE A 82 9.96 19.58 5.62
N GLN A 83 8.94 20.18 4.99
CA GLN A 83 8.36 21.46 5.41
C GLN A 83 7.00 21.30 6.12
N GLY A 84 6.62 20.08 6.48
CA GLY A 84 5.31 19.75 7.04
C GLY A 84 4.45 18.91 6.11
N PHE A 85 3.38 18.33 6.65
CA PHE A 85 2.40 17.57 5.87
C PHE A 85 1.46 18.53 5.13
N PHE A 86 1.07 18.19 3.90
CA PHE A 86 0.13 18.97 3.08
C PHE A 86 0.62 20.37 2.66
N THR A 87 1.93 20.61 2.72
CA THR A 87 2.53 21.83 2.18
C THR A 87 2.90 21.63 0.71
N LEU A 88 2.75 22.68 -0.09
CA LEU A 88 3.10 22.72 -1.51
C LEU A 88 4.37 23.55 -1.75
N GLY A 89 5.18 23.76 -0.71
CA GLY A 89 6.32 24.68 -0.73
C GLY A 89 7.54 24.20 -1.53
N ASN A 90 7.63 22.91 -1.83
CA ASN A 90 8.65 22.34 -2.71
C ASN A 90 8.17 21.03 -3.37
N GLU A 91 8.91 20.57 -4.38
CA GLU A 91 8.59 19.33 -5.12
C GLU A 91 8.50 18.10 -4.21
N TYR A 92 9.36 18.04 -3.18
CA TYR A 92 9.34 16.97 -2.18
C TYR A 92 8.02 16.93 -1.40
N SER A 93 7.54 18.08 -0.93
CA SER A 93 6.33 18.20 -0.11
C SER A 93 5.07 17.96 -0.94
N LEU A 94 5.06 18.38 -2.22
CA LEU A 94 4.02 18.03 -3.17
C LEU A 94 3.95 16.50 -3.38
N ALA A 95 5.07 15.86 -3.73
CA ALA A 95 5.11 14.41 -3.96
C ALA A 95 4.77 13.63 -2.69
N LEU A 96 5.18 14.11 -1.52
CA LEU A 96 4.85 13.52 -0.23
C LEU A 96 3.35 13.62 0.06
N THR A 97 2.74 14.78 -0.21
CA THR A 97 1.30 15.01 -0.02
C THR A 97 0.47 14.11 -0.95
N LEU A 98 0.84 14.05 -2.23
CA LEU A 98 0.20 13.15 -3.21
C LEU A 98 0.28 11.69 -2.76
N LYS A 99 1.44 11.25 -2.27
CA LYS A 99 1.61 9.89 -1.72
C LYS A 99 0.63 9.62 -0.56
N HIS A 100 0.48 10.55 0.38
CA HIS A 100 -0.43 10.38 1.52
C HIS A 100 -1.90 10.30 1.08
N ILE A 101 -2.31 11.14 0.11
CA ILE A 101 -3.67 11.08 -0.46
C ILE A 101 -3.93 9.72 -1.10
N LEU A 102 -2.99 9.23 -1.92
CA LEU A 102 -3.12 7.92 -2.57
C LEU A 102 -3.21 6.79 -1.53
N VAL A 103 -2.35 6.80 -0.51
CA VAL A 103 -2.38 5.78 0.57
C VAL A 103 -3.71 5.86 1.34
N ALA A 104 -4.23 7.05 1.62
CA ALA A 104 -5.52 7.20 2.29
C ALA A 104 -6.66 6.59 1.46
N ILE A 105 -6.71 6.87 0.14
CA ILE A 105 -7.66 6.26 -0.78
C ILE A 105 -7.51 4.73 -0.78
N MET A 106 -6.28 4.23 -0.82
CA MET A 106 -6.01 2.79 -0.81
C MET A 106 -6.52 2.10 0.47
N ILE A 107 -6.33 2.74 1.63
CA ILE A 107 -6.83 2.25 2.92
C ILE A 107 -8.36 2.18 2.89
N VAL A 108 -9.02 3.23 2.41
CA VAL A 108 -10.49 3.27 2.30
C VAL A 108 -10.98 2.14 1.39
N ILE A 109 -10.41 1.99 0.20
CA ILE A 109 -10.76 0.90 -0.74
C ILE A 109 -10.58 -0.47 -0.06
N ALA A 110 -9.47 -0.69 0.64
CA ALA A 110 -9.21 -1.95 1.32
C ALA A 110 -10.21 -2.24 2.46
N ILE A 111 -10.60 -1.23 3.23
CA ILE A 111 -11.62 -1.34 4.29
C ILE A 111 -12.99 -1.63 3.68
N LEU A 112 -13.41 -0.87 2.67
CA LEU A 112 -14.68 -1.08 1.99
C LEU A 112 -14.77 -2.50 1.41
N ARG A 113 -13.71 -2.96 0.73
CA ARG A 113 -13.63 -4.30 0.14
C ARG A 113 -13.75 -5.42 1.19
N SER A 114 -13.16 -5.22 2.37
CA SER A 114 -13.08 -6.26 3.41
C SER A 114 -14.25 -6.25 4.39
N ARG A 115 -14.90 -5.10 4.62
CA ARG A 115 -15.95 -4.94 5.64
C ARG A 115 -17.32 -4.63 5.06
N VAL A 116 -17.39 -3.79 4.04
CA VAL A 116 -18.66 -3.27 3.53
C VAL A 116 -19.21 -4.17 2.44
N VAL A 117 -18.44 -4.44 1.38
CA VAL A 117 -18.90 -5.23 0.23
C VAL A 117 -19.42 -6.63 0.60
N PRO A 118 -18.81 -7.38 1.54
CA PRO A 118 -19.34 -8.68 1.97
C PRO A 118 -20.70 -8.62 2.68
N ARG A 119 -21.13 -7.44 3.16
CA ARG A 119 -22.38 -7.21 3.88
C ARG A 119 -23.49 -6.63 3.00
N LEU A 120 -23.17 -6.24 1.78
CA LEU A 120 -24.17 -5.71 0.83
C LEU A 120 -24.96 -6.87 0.24
N ASP A 121 -26.29 -6.71 0.18
CA ASP A 121 -27.15 -7.63 -0.54
C ASP A 121 -26.97 -7.41 -2.04
N MET A 122 -26.15 -8.26 -2.64
CA MET A 122 -25.74 -8.17 -4.04
C MET A 122 -25.60 -9.56 -4.63
N GLU A 123 -26.06 -9.71 -5.87
CA GLU A 123 -25.85 -10.92 -6.66
C GLU A 123 -24.36 -11.30 -6.71
N GLU A 124 -24.06 -12.59 -6.52
CA GLU A 124 -22.71 -13.16 -6.50
C GLU A 124 -21.79 -12.66 -7.63
N PRO A 125 -22.22 -12.62 -8.91
CA PRO A 125 -21.34 -12.21 -10.00
C PRO A 125 -20.98 -10.72 -9.92
N LYS A 126 -21.94 -9.86 -9.55
CA LYS A 126 -21.74 -8.42 -9.39
C LYS A 126 -20.80 -8.14 -8.22
N ARG A 127 -21.01 -8.83 -7.09
CA ARG A 127 -20.15 -8.70 -5.91
C ARG A 127 -18.71 -9.11 -6.19
N MET A 128 -18.50 -10.23 -6.88
CA MET A 128 -17.16 -10.70 -7.25
C MET A 128 -16.46 -9.74 -8.22
N LYS A 129 -17.19 -9.17 -9.20
CA LYS A 129 -16.66 -8.15 -10.12
C LYS A 129 -16.25 -6.88 -9.38
N LEU A 130 -17.09 -6.39 -8.45
CA LEU A 130 -16.78 -5.23 -7.61
C LEU A 130 -15.52 -5.46 -6.75
N MET A 131 -15.43 -6.60 -6.08
CA MET A 131 -14.26 -6.94 -5.27
C MET A 131 -12.98 -7.02 -6.12
N MET A 132 -13.06 -7.59 -7.32
CA MET A 132 -11.93 -7.65 -8.25
C MET A 132 -11.52 -6.26 -8.74
N MET A 133 -12.48 -5.41 -9.11
CA MET A 133 -12.22 -4.03 -9.50
C MET A 133 -11.51 -3.27 -8.38
N MET A 134 -12.02 -3.34 -7.15
CA MET A 134 -11.39 -2.72 -5.98
C MET A 134 -9.98 -3.26 -5.71
N LEU A 135 -9.73 -4.56 -5.93
CA LEU A 135 -8.40 -5.15 -5.81
C LEU A 135 -7.43 -4.58 -6.86
N VAL A 136 -7.82 -4.58 -8.14
CA VAL A 136 -7.00 -4.08 -9.24
C VAL A 136 -6.72 -2.59 -9.11
N THR A 137 -7.75 -1.78 -8.79
CA THR A 137 -7.57 -0.35 -8.50
C THR A 137 -6.55 -0.15 -7.38
N ASN A 138 -6.65 -0.92 -6.29
CA ASN A 138 -5.70 -0.78 -5.17
C ASN A 138 -4.27 -1.20 -5.54
N ILE A 139 -4.10 -2.15 -6.45
CA ILE A 139 -2.78 -2.53 -6.98
C ILE A 139 -2.19 -1.38 -7.80
N ILE A 140 -2.97 -0.79 -8.71
CA ILE A 140 -2.53 0.33 -9.56
C ILE A 140 -2.10 1.52 -8.68
N LEU A 141 -2.93 1.89 -7.70
CA LEU A 141 -2.60 2.94 -6.75
C LEU A 141 -1.34 2.59 -5.93
N GLY A 142 -1.19 1.32 -5.53
CA GLY A 142 0.02 0.84 -4.85
C GLY A 142 1.29 1.01 -5.70
N CYS A 143 1.23 0.66 -6.99
CA CYS A 143 2.34 0.90 -7.91
C CYS A 143 2.69 2.39 -8.04
N ALA A 144 1.68 3.26 -8.10
CA ALA A 144 1.90 4.71 -8.10
C ALA A 144 2.56 5.21 -6.80
N VAL A 145 2.16 4.68 -5.64
CA VAL A 145 2.78 4.99 -4.33
C VAL A 145 4.23 4.52 -4.27
N LEU A 146 4.55 3.33 -4.81
CA LEU A 146 5.93 2.84 -4.91
C LEU A 146 6.78 3.76 -5.80
N PHE A 147 6.25 4.18 -6.95
CA PHE A 147 6.92 5.11 -7.84
C PHE A 147 7.18 6.46 -7.15
N LEU A 148 6.17 7.06 -6.50
CA LEU A 148 6.34 8.29 -5.73
C LEU A 148 7.36 8.14 -4.60
N SER A 149 7.43 6.97 -3.95
CA SER A 149 8.43 6.71 -2.91
C SER A 149 9.85 6.67 -3.48
N SER A 150 10.02 6.11 -4.68
CA SER A 150 11.29 6.15 -5.40
C SER A 150 11.65 7.58 -5.82
N LEU A 151 10.68 8.35 -6.32
CA LEU A 151 10.86 9.75 -6.72
C LEU A 151 11.31 10.61 -5.53
N LEU A 152 10.64 10.51 -4.39
CA LEU A 152 11.02 11.21 -3.15
C LEU A 152 12.46 10.88 -2.73
N SER A 153 12.83 9.60 -2.83
CA SER A 153 14.19 9.15 -2.49
C SER A 153 15.24 9.71 -3.46
N ALA A 154 14.90 9.83 -4.74
CA ALA A 154 15.76 10.42 -5.76
C ALA A 154 15.96 11.93 -5.51
N VAL A 155 14.88 12.68 -5.23
CA VAL A 155 14.92 14.12 -4.95
C VAL A 155 15.77 14.44 -3.72
N VAL A 156 15.62 13.67 -2.63
CA VAL A 156 16.48 13.86 -1.43
C VAL A 156 17.94 13.56 -1.75
N ARG A 157 18.20 12.51 -2.54
CA ARG A 157 19.56 12.15 -2.92
C ARG A 157 20.23 13.23 -3.78
N THR A 158 19.55 13.77 -4.79
CA THR A 158 20.10 14.85 -5.62
C THR A 158 20.38 16.10 -4.80
N TYR A 159 19.46 16.50 -3.92
CA TYR A 159 19.66 17.64 -3.01
C TYR A 159 20.91 17.46 -2.12
N LEU A 160 21.12 16.26 -1.57
CA LEU A 160 22.30 15.99 -0.75
C LEU A 160 23.60 16.02 -1.56
N LEU A 161 23.59 15.56 -2.81
CA LEU A 161 24.77 15.62 -3.69
C LEU A 161 25.14 17.07 -4.03
N GLU A 162 24.16 17.91 -4.33
CA GLU A 162 24.37 19.35 -4.59
C GLU A 162 24.81 20.10 -3.33
N ALA A 163 24.29 19.75 -2.15
CA ALA A 163 24.71 20.36 -0.89
C ALA A 163 26.13 19.98 -0.46
N LEU A 164 26.67 18.89 -1.00
CA LEU A 164 28.03 18.37 -0.71
C LEU A 164 29.04 18.69 -1.82
N SER A 165 28.60 19.21 -2.97
CA SER A 165 29.52 19.72 -3.99
C SER A 165 30.13 21.06 -3.56
N PRO A 166 31.46 21.23 -3.66
CA PRO A 166 32.16 22.44 -3.24
C PRO A 166 31.85 23.66 -4.11
#